data_AF-A0AB34XQM1-F1
#
_entry.id   AF-A0AB34XQM1-F1
#
_cell.length_a   1.000
_cell.length_b   1.000
_cell.length_c   1.000
_cell.angle_alpha   90.00
_cell.angle_beta   90.00
_cell.angle_gamma   90.00
#
_symmetry.space_group_name_H-M   'P 1'
#
loop_
_entity.id
_entity.type
_entity.pdbx_description
1 polymer ?
#
loop_
_entity_poly.entity_id
_entity_poly.type
_entity_poly.pdbx_seq_one_letter_code
_entity_poly.pdbx_strand_id
1 'polypeptide(L)'
;MVEDLESVPLLVAADLPAGWQMPDPSLIDPGHDSTQIDQALRYEQWVDPAPGLDRKLRSGHNNNDSGRWFLIQHTESNTRVLLRLQRQYLLGEEPKGEVRITGIVHLPEWAGDSVASPMLRNLPTSRIEAAINRRQFAVTGQSRFEGGTMTMPSGRVLRSADVMKPLGNPKRTPDFYEVVALQHARLVDDGEPNPTARMAEISRVPLSTAQGWVARARRKGLLPPGRRGRAG
;
A
#
# COMPACT_ATOMS: atom_id res chain seq x y z
N MET A 1 12.20 -9.08 -14.41
CA MET A 1 12.21 -8.86 -12.95
C MET A 1 10.78 -8.63 -12.39
N VAL A 2 9.79 -9.40 -12.86
CA VAL A 2 8.40 -9.37 -12.32
C VAL A 2 8.24 -10.40 -11.19
N GLU A 3 9.11 -11.42 -11.16
CA GLU A 3 9.07 -12.57 -10.23
C GLU A 3 9.33 -12.20 -8.76
N ASP A 4 10.03 -11.09 -8.47
CA ASP A 4 10.39 -10.73 -7.08
C ASP A 4 9.25 -10.08 -6.30
N LEU A 5 8.21 -9.56 -6.95
CA LEU A 5 7.06 -8.96 -6.27
C LEU A 5 6.03 -10.01 -5.86
N GLU A 6 5.83 -11.06 -6.67
CA GLU A 6 4.86 -12.13 -6.38
C GLU A 6 5.25 -13.02 -5.20
N SER A 7 6.53 -13.05 -4.82
CA SER A 7 7.04 -13.76 -3.63
C SER A 7 6.76 -13.03 -2.30
N VAL A 8 6.45 -11.73 -2.34
CA VAL A 8 6.21 -10.92 -1.13
C VAL A 8 4.77 -11.08 -0.65
N PRO A 9 4.53 -11.47 0.62
CA PRO A 9 3.18 -11.66 1.13
C PRO A 9 2.37 -10.37 1.08
N LEU A 10 1.10 -10.48 0.65
CA LEU A 10 0.21 -9.34 0.45
C LEU A 10 -0.14 -8.60 1.74
N LEU A 11 -0.36 -9.34 2.84
CA LEU A 11 -0.62 -8.79 4.16
C LEU A 11 0.14 -9.62 5.20
N VAL A 12 0.73 -8.95 6.18
CA VAL A 12 1.36 -9.59 7.35
C VAL A 12 0.81 -8.97 8.64
N ALA A 13 0.96 -9.65 9.77
CA ALA A 13 0.46 -9.16 11.06
C ALA A 13 0.99 -7.76 11.44
N ALA A 14 2.23 -7.44 11.06
CA ALA A 14 2.84 -6.13 11.29
C ALA A 14 2.17 -4.96 10.53
N ASP A 15 1.36 -5.24 9.51
CA ASP A 15 0.59 -4.23 8.78
C ASP A 15 -0.70 -3.82 9.53
N LEU A 16 -1.07 -4.55 10.59
CA LEU A 16 -2.29 -4.31 11.34
C LEU A 16 -2.08 -3.26 12.44
N PRO A 17 -3.02 -2.31 12.62
CA PRO A 17 -2.96 -1.36 13.71
C PRO A 17 -3.21 -2.02 15.07
N ALA A 18 -2.82 -1.34 16.15
CA ALA A 18 -3.11 -1.78 17.51
C ALA A 18 -4.60 -2.14 17.70
N GLY A 19 -4.84 -3.24 18.42
CA GLY A 19 -6.18 -3.82 18.62
C GLY A 19 -6.66 -4.74 17.49
N TRP A 20 -5.89 -4.89 16.41
CA TRP A 20 -6.20 -5.81 15.31
C TRP A 20 -5.11 -6.86 15.14
N GLN A 21 -5.53 -8.09 14.88
CA GLN A 21 -4.62 -9.22 14.69
C GLN A 21 -5.12 -10.13 13.56
N MET A 22 -4.21 -10.96 13.05
CA MET A 22 -4.60 -12.16 12.31
C MET A 22 -4.93 -13.24 13.35
N PRO A 23 -6.13 -13.84 13.32
CA PRO A 23 -6.50 -14.87 14.29
C PRO A 23 -5.62 -16.11 14.14
N ASP A 24 -5.29 -16.74 15.27
CA ASP A 24 -4.56 -18.01 15.34
C ASP A 24 -5.36 -19.01 16.23
N PRO A 25 -5.88 -20.13 15.69
CA PRO A 25 -5.80 -20.55 14.29
C PRO A 25 -6.67 -19.68 13.37
N SER A 26 -6.18 -19.40 12.17
CA SER A 26 -7.01 -18.76 11.14
C SER A 26 -8.03 -19.76 10.61
N LEU A 27 -9.29 -19.32 10.48
CA LEU A 27 -10.36 -20.12 9.86
C LEU A 27 -10.27 -20.16 8.33
N ILE A 28 -9.40 -19.34 7.74
CA ILE A 28 -9.24 -19.18 6.31
C ILE A 28 -7.76 -19.20 5.98
N ASP A 29 -7.36 -20.05 5.05
CA ASP A 29 -6.06 -20.02 4.40
C ASP A 29 -6.16 -19.15 3.13
N PRO A 30 -5.51 -17.97 3.09
CA PRO A 30 -5.53 -17.11 1.91
C PRO A 30 -5.09 -17.82 0.64
N GLY A 31 -4.11 -18.72 0.69
CA GLY A 31 -3.59 -19.43 -0.49
C GLY A 31 -4.57 -20.45 -1.05
N HIS A 32 -5.31 -21.13 -0.18
CA HIS A 32 -6.25 -22.19 -0.57
C HIS A 32 -7.67 -21.67 -0.82
N ASP A 33 -8.21 -20.88 0.11
CA ASP A 33 -9.64 -20.57 0.18
C ASP A 33 -10.03 -19.37 -0.68
N SER A 34 -9.09 -18.48 -1.01
CA SER A 34 -9.40 -17.24 -1.74
C SER A 34 -10.11 -17.48 -3.06
N THR A 35 -9.74 -18.54 -3.79
CA THR A 35 -10.37 -18.88 -5.08
C THR A 35 -11.81 -19.33 -4.89
N GLN A 36 -12.09 -20.17 -3.88
CA GLN A 36 -13.46 -20.60 -3.58
C GLN A 36 -14.32 -19.42 -3.12
N ILE A 37 -13.78 -18.50 -2.32
CA ILE A 37 -14.50 -17.32 -1.87
C ILE A 37 -14.84 -16.39 -3.04
N ASP A 38 -13.90 -16.13 -3.96
CA ASP A 38 -14.17 -15.32 -5.16
C ASP A 38 -15.25 -15.97 -6.06
N GLN A 39 -15.25 -17.31 -6.19
CA GLN A 39 -16.29 -18.05 -6.92
C GLN A 39 -17.66 -17.96 -6.24
N ALA A 40 -17.71 -18.19 -4.93
CA ALA A 40 -18.95 -18.13 -4.14
C ALA A 40 -19.61 -16.74 -4.21
N LEU A 41 -18.79 -15.69 -4.21
CA LEU A 41 -19.23 -14.29 -4.33
C LEU A 41 -19.38 -13.82 -5.78
N ARG A 42 -19.07 -14.69 -6.77
CA ARG A 42 -19.13 -14.42 -8.21
C ARG A 42 -18.31 -13.21 -8.66
N TYR A 43 -17.19 -12.92 -7.99
CA TYR A 43 -16.28 -11.84 -8.37
C TYR A 43 -15.64 -12.06 -9.76
N GLU A 44 -15.59 -13.29 -10.24
CA GLU A 44 -15.10 -13.65 -11.58
C GLU A 44 -16.04 -13.23 -12.73
N GLN A 45 -17.32 -12.94 -12.43
CA GLN A 45 -18.36 -12.71 -13.43
C GLN A 45 -18.71 -11.23 -13.62
N TRP A 46 -18.24 -10.35 -12.74
CA TRP A 46 -18.52 -8.91 -12.81
C TRP A 46 -17.66 -8.24 -13.87
N VAL A 47 -18.18 -8.20 -15.10
CA VAL A 47 -17.64 -7.41 -16.22
C VAL A 47 -18.26 -6.02 -16.19
N ASP A 48 -17.44 -4.99 -16.32
CA ASP A 48 -17.88 -3.60 -16.50
C ASP A 48 -18.76 -3.49 -17.77
N PRO A 49 -20.03 -3.09 -17.68
CA PRO A 49 -20.93 -3.06 -18.83
C PRO A 49 -20.64 -1.87 -19.79
N ALA A 50 -19.68 -1.00 -19.48
CA ALA A 50 -19.34 0.15 -20.31
C ALA A 50 -18.72 -0.28 -21.67
N PRO A 51 -19.36 0.07 -22.82
CA PRO A 51 -18.81 -0.24 -24.13
C PRO A 51 -17.46 0.47 -24.34
N GLY A 52 -16.42 -0.28 -24.72
CA GLY A 52 -15.09 0.27 -25.02
C GLY A 52 -14.07 0.19 -23.87
N LEU A 53 -14.49 -0.16 -22.65
CA LEU A 53 -13.60 -0.66 -21.61
C LEU A 53 -13.70 -2.18 -21.61
N ASP A 54 -13.13 -2.79 -22.65
CA ASP A 54 -12.96 -4.25 -22.73
C ASP A 54 -11.88 -4.67 -21.71
N ARG A 55 -12.16 -4.46 -20.42
CA ARG A 55 -11.43 -5.04 -19.29
C ARG A 55 -11.75 -6.52 -19.32
N LYS A 56 -11.17 -7.23 -20.27
CA LYS A 56 -11.01 -8.68 -20.19
C LYS A 56 -10.21 -8.93 -18.92
N LEU A 57 -10.92 -9.14 -17.81
CA LEU A 57 -10.40 -9.41 -16.46
C LEU A 57 -9.50 -10.66 -16.38
N ARG A 58 -9.23 -11.31 -17.52
CA ARG A 58 -8.48 -12.55 -17.65
C ARG A 58 -6.95 -12.41 -17.63
N SER A 59 -6.35 -11.22 -17.78
CA SER A 59 -4.91 -11.13 -18.10
C SER A 59 -4.02 -10.36 -17.11
N GLY A 60 -4.32 -10.37 -15.81
CA GLY A 60 -3.34 -9.93 -14.78
C GLY A 60 -3.95 -9.30 -13.53
N HIS A 61 -5.19 -8.80 -13.64
CA HIS A 61 -5.93 -8.24 -12.50
C HIS A 61 -6.51 -9.34 -11.58
N ASN A 62 -6.62 -10.57 -12.09
CA ASN A 62 -7.11 -11.77 -11.39
C ASN A 62 -6.01 -12.82 -11.17
N ASN A 63 -4.73 -12.45 -11.12
CA ASN A 63 -3.71 -13.43 -10.71
C ASN A 63 -3.96 -13.86 -9.25
N ASN A 64 -4.27 -15.15 -9.04
CA ASN A 64 -4.66 -15.72 -7.74
C ASN A 64 -3.47 -16.30 -6.97
N ASP A 65 -2.25 -16.24 -7.52
CA ASP A 65 -1.07 -16.95 -7.02
C ASP A 65 -0.65 -16.57 -5.58
N SER A 66 -1.07 -15.42 -5.04
CA SER A 66 -0.69 -14.95 -3.70
C SER A 66 -1.76 -15.05 -2.62
N GLY A 67 -2.98 -15.53 -2.94
CA GLY A 67 -4.14 -15.43 -2.04
C GLY A 67 -4.62 -13.99 -1.81
N ARG A 68 -5.92 -13.72 -1.79
CA ARG A 68 -6.47 -12.35 -1.79
C ARG A 68 -7.36 -12.05 -0.61
N TRP A 69 -7.92 -13.06 0.03
CA TRP A 69 -8.80 -12.91 1.17
C TRP A 69 -8.05 -13.18 2.46
N PHE A 70 -8.07 -12.19 3.36
CA PHE A 70 -7.39 -12.25 4.65
C PHE A 70 -8.39 -12.02 5.76
N LEU A 71 -8.37 -12.90 6.77
CA LEU A 71 -9.17 -12.75 7.97
C LEU A 71 -8.39 -11.94 9.00
N ILE A 72 -9.00 -10.88 9.53
CA ILE A 72 -8.50 -10.11 10.65
C ILE A 72 -9.53 -10.08 11.77
N GLN A 73 -9.07 -9.92 13.00
CA GLN A 73 -9.90 -9.91 14.19
C GLN A 73 -9.55 -8.70 15.07
N HIS A 74 -10.57 -8.04 15.60
CA HIS A 74 -10.42 -7.05 16.66
C HIS A 74 -10.30 -7.73 18.01
N THR A 75 -9.26 -7.43 18.78
CA THR A 75 -8.90 -8.16 20.01
C THR A 75 -9.87 -7.94 21.16
N GLU A 76 -10.50 -6.78 21.23
CA GLU A 76 -11.40 -6.44 22.35
C GLU A 76 -12.84 -6.93 22.10
N SER A 77 -13.32 -6.81 20.87
CA SER A 77 -14.73 -7.10 20.52
C SER A 77 -14.93 -8.42 19.78
N ASN A 78 -13.85 -9.21 19.61
CA ASN A 78 -13.81 -10.45 18.82
C ASN A 78 -14.43 -10.35 17.42
N THR A 79 -14.59 -9.13 16.91
CA THR A 79 -15.20 -8.88 15.61
C THR A 79 -14.24 -9.31 14.54
N ARG A 80 -14.72 -10.11 13.59
CA ARG A 80 -13.92 -10.66 12.51
C ARG A 80 -14.26 -9.93 11.21
N VAL A 81 -13.25 -9.68 10.39
CA VAL A 81 -13.42 -9.01 9.11
C VAL A 81 -12.60 -9.75 8.07
N LEU A 82 -13.25 -10.10 6.97
CA LEU A 82 -12.58 -10.62 5.79
C LEU A 82 -12.26 -9.47 4.84
N LEU A 83 -10.99 -9.30 4.50
CA LEU A 83 -10.52 -8.26 3.59
C LEU A 83 -10.09 -8.90 2.27
N ARG A 84 -10.58 -8.37 1.15
CA ARG A 84 -10.09 -8.70 -0.20
C ARG A 84 -9.03 -7.69 -0.61
N LEU A 85 -7.80 -8.14 -0.82
CA LEU A 85 -6.68 -7.33 -1.27
C LEU A 85 -6.41 -7.57 -2.75
N GLN A 86 -6.07 -6.50 -3.47
CA GLN A 86 -5.72 -6.56 -4.88
C GLN A 86 -4.57 -5.62 -5.20
N ARG A 87 -3.54 -6.14 -5.89
CA ARG A 87 -2.50 -5.31 -6.52
C ARG A 87 -3.07 -4.63 -7.76
N GLN A 88 -2.94 -3.32 -7.82
CA GLN A 88 -3.24 -2.53 -9.00
C GLN A 88 -1.98 -2.40 -9.84
N TYR A 89 -2.01 -3.00 -11.03
CA TYR A 89 -0.99 -2.82 -12.05
C TYR A 89 -1.42 -1.66 -12.95
N LEU A 90 -0.58 -0.62 -13.07
CA LEU A 90 -0.76 0.36 -14.14
C LEU A 90 -0.26 -0.27 -15.45
N LEU A 91 -1.10 -0.26 -16.48
CA LEU A 91 -0.73 -0.77 -17.81
C LEU A 91 0.47 0.03 -18.36
N GLY A 92 1.56 -0.65 -18.72
CA GLY A 92 2.72 -0.05 -19.41
C GLY A 92 3.81 0.55 -18.53
N GLU A 93 3.72 0.45 -17.20
CA GLU A 93 4.82 0.81 -16.28
C GLU A 93 5.40 -0.43 -15.59
N GLU A 94 6.67 -0.38 -15.15
CA GLU A 94 7.22 -1.41 -14.26
C GLU A 94 6.31 -1.57 -13.03
N PRO A 95 6.11 -2.80 -12.51
CA PRO A 95 5.12 -3.08 -11.47
C PRO A 95 5.47 -2.36 -10.17
N LYS A 96 4.86 -1.19 -9.95
CA LYS A 96 4.89 -0.45 -8.67
C LYS A 96 3.69 -0.83 -7.79
N GLY A 97 3.22 -2.07 -7.92
CA GLY A 97 1.87 -2.55 -7.58
C GLY A 97 1.32 -2.02 -6.27
N GLU A 98 0.38 -1.07 -6.36
CA GLU A 98 -0.35 -0.56 -5.19
C GLU A 98 -1.36 -1.61 -4.73
N VAL A 99 -1.36 -1.97 -3.45
CA VAL A 99 -2.40 -2.82 -2.88
C VAL A 99 -3.58 -1.98 -2.41
N ARG A 100 -4.77 -2.41 -2.84
CA ARG A 100 -6.06 -1.85 -2.43
C ARG A 100 -6.91 -2.91 -1.76
N ILE A 101 -7.69 -2.50 -0.76
CA ILE A 101 -8.82 -3.25 -0.23
C ILE A 101 -9.97 -3.06 -1.22
N THR A 102 -10.42 -4.15 -1.83
CA THR A 102 -11.47 -4.17 -2.87
C THR A 102 -12.77 -4.80 -2.39
N GLY A 103 -12.75 -5.45 -1.23
CA GLY A 103 -13.90 -6.12 -0.64
C GLY A 103 -13.75 -6.24 0.87
N ILE A 104 -14.87 -6.15 1.57
CA ILE A 104 -14.94 -6.27 3.03
C ILE A 104 -16.17 -7.11 3.36
N VAL A 105 -15.98 -8.19 4.11
CA VAL A 105 -17.07 -8.97 4.72
C VAL A 105 -16.95 -8.83 6.23
N HIS A 106 -17.98 -8.27 6.85
CA HIS A 106 -18.02 -8.10 8.30
C HIS A 106 -18.68 -9.33 8.94
N LEU A 107 -17.99 -9.95 9.90
CA LEU A 107 -18.45 -11.11 10.64
C LEU A 107 -18.52 -10.74 12.13
N PRO A 108 -19.73 -10.58 12.71
CA PRO A 108 -19.84 -10.33 14.14
C PRO A 108 -19.28 -11.48 14.98
N GLU A 109 -19.14 -11.23 16.29
CA GLU A 109 -18.72 -12.27 17.23
C GLU A 109 -19.71 -13.43 17.21
N TRP A 110 -21.01 -13.14 17.40
CA TRP A 110 -22.08 -14.13 17.35
C TRP A 110 -22.93 -14.00 16.10
N ALA A 111 -23.34 -15.15 15.56
CA ALA A 111 -24.31 -15.19 14.48
C ALA A 111 -25.64 -14.59 14.98
N GLY A 112 -26.08 -13.50 14.33
CA GLY A 112 -27.31 -12.80 14.68
C GLY A 112 -27.10 -11.43 15.33
N ASP A 113 -25.88 -11.09 15.74
CA ASP A 113 -25.59 -9.75 16.27
C ASP A 113 -25.82 -8.67 15.19
N SER A 114 -26.37 -7.53 15.61
CA SER A 114 -26.62 -6.41 14.71
C SER A 114 -25.31 -5.74 14.27
N VAL A 115 -25.17 -5.50 12.96
CA VAL A 115 -24.05 -4.70 12.43
C VAL A 115 -24.47 -3.23 12.39
N ALA A 116 -23.88 -2.42 13.28
CA ALA A 116 -24.17 -0.99 13.37
C ALA A 116 -23.25 -0.15 12.47
N SER A 117 -23.76 0.98 11.96
CA SER A 117 -22.98 1.91 11.12
C SER A 117 -21.65 2.36 11.74
N PRO A 118 -21.55 2.66 13.05
CA PRO A 118 -20.27 3.00 13.68
C PRO A 118 -19.21 1.90 13.53
N MET A 119 -19.58 0.62 13.58
CA MET A 119 -18.64 -0.50 13.47
C MET A 119 -17.94 -0.49 12.11
N LEU A 120 -18.70 -0.29 11.02
CA LEU A 120 -18.17 -0.21 9.67
C LEU A 120 -17.29 1.03 9.45
N ARG A 121 -17.65 2.16 10.05
CA ARG A 121 -16.87 3.42 9.94
C ARG A 121 -15.54 3.37 10.69
N ASN A 122 -15.47 2.59 11.76
CA ASN A 122 -14.29 2.47 12.61
C ASN A 122 -13.28 1.44 12.07
N LEU A 123 -13.62 0.71 11.01
CA LEU A 123 -12.68 -0.22 10.36
C LEU A 123 -11.44 0.55 9.86
N PRO A 124 -10.23 0.14 10.24
CA PRO A 124 -9.02 0.88 9.94
C PRO A 124 -8.48 0.62 8.53
N THR A 125 -9.37 0.53 7.53
CA THR A 125 -9.05 0.16 6.13
C THR A 125 -7.93 1.01 5.56
N SER A 126 -8.01 2.33 5.72
CA SER A 126 -6.98 3.25 5.24
C SER A 126 -5.63 3.00 5.90
N ARG A 127 -5.58 2.74 7.22
CA ARG A 127 -4.32 2.49 7.94
C ARG A 127 -3.67 1.19 7.46
N ILE A 128 -4.46 0.14 7.31
CA ILE A 128 -4.01 -1.16 6.78
C ILE A 128 -3.47 -0.99 5.36
N GLU A 129 -4.20 -0.36 4.43
CA GLU A 129 -3.72 -0.10 3.08
C GLU A 129 -2.39 0.68 3.06
N ALA A 130 -2.26 1.70 3.90
CA ALA A 130 -1.03 2.47 3.95
C ALA A 130 0.14 1.67 4.54
N ALA A 131 -0.10 0.80 5.52
CA ALA A 131 0.92 -0.06 6.08
C ALA A 131 1.40 -1.10 5.05
N ILE A 132 0.47 -1.78 4.37
CA ILE A 132 0.79 -2.72 3.27
C ILE A 132 1.58 -2.01 2.19
N ASN A 133 1.06 -0.89 1.68
CA ASN A 133 1.71 -0.16 0.61
C ASN A 133 3.08 0.36 1.05
N ARG A 134 3.23 0.85 2.28
CA ARG A 134 4.52 1.25 2.83
C ARG A 134 5.48 0.07 2.89
N ARG A 135 5.06 -1.09 3.38
CA ARG A 135 5.91 -2.29 3.44
C ARG A 135 6.29 -2.77 2.05
N GLN A 136 5.34 -2.86 1.13
CA GLN A 136 5.63 -3.28 -0.24
C GLN A 136 6.50 -2.25 -0.95
N PHE A 137 6.23 -0.95 -0.83
CA PHE A 137 7.15 0.09 -1.31
C PHE A 137 8.48 0.10 -0.58
N ALA A 138 8.57 -0.30 0.68
CA ALA A 138 9.84 -0.47 1.36
C ALA A 138 10.55 -1.70 0.79
N VAL A 139 9.86 -2.78 0.47
CA VAL A 139 10.47 -3.95 -0.16
C VAL A 139 10.91 -3.64 -1.61
N THR A 140 10.12 -2.89 -2.39
CA THR A 140 10.45 -2.53 -3.77
C THR A 140 11.38 -1.32 -3.89
N GLY A 141 11.23 -0.34 -2.99
CA GLY A 141 11.94 0.94 -2.95
C GLY A 141 13.12 0.98 -1.97
N GLN A 142 13.23 0.02 -1.04
CA GLN A 142 14.48 -0.35 -0.35
C GLN A 142 15.17 -1.54 -1.02
N SER A 143 14.96 -1.79 -2.30
CA SER A 143 15.95 -2.54 -3.08
C SER A 143 17.19 -1.64 -3.22
N ARG A 144 18.30 -1.70 -2.51
CA ARG A 144 18.81 -2.37 -1.31
C ARG A 144 19.90 -1.41 -0.84
N PHE A 145 19.83 -0.88 0.38
CA PHE A 145 21.04 -0.28 0.97
C PHE A 145 21.99 -1.44 1.36
N GLU A 146 22.59 -2.11 0.38
CA GLU A 146 23.61 -3.13 0.61
C GLU A 146 24.85 -2.45 1.23
N GLY A 147 25.23 -2.88 2.44
CA GLY A 147 26.33 -2.27 3.19
C GLY A 147 26.11 -0.79 3.56
N GLY A 148 24.86 -0.32 3.63
CA GLY A 148 24.53 1.09 3.95
C GLY A 148 24.56 2.04 2.76
N THR A 149 24.70 1.53 1.54
CA THR A 149 24.72 2.31 0.28
C THR A 149 23.77 1.74 -0.77
N MET A 150 23.20 2.60 -1.61
CA MET A 150 22.28 2.24 -2.68
C MET A 150 22.67 2.97 -3.96
N THR A 151 22.67 2.25 -5.08
CA THR A 151 22.88 2.85 -6.40
C THR A 151 21.55 3.38 -6.95
N MET A 152 21.49 4.68 -7.22
CA MET A 152 20.32 5.34 -7.80
C MET A 152 20.20 5.05 -9.31
N PRO A 153 19.05 5.31 -9.95
CA PRO A 153 18.89 5.14 -11.39
C PRO A 153 19.91 5.90 -12.24
N SER A 154 20.42 7.05 -11.78
CA SER A 154 21.49 7.79 -12.46
C SER A 154 22.89 7.15 -12.34
N GLY A 155 23.03 6.04 -11.62
CA GLY A 155 24.32 5.43 -11.27
C GLY A 155 25.00 6.10 -10.06
N ARG A 156 24.42 7.16 -9.49
CA ARG A 156 24.93 7.79 -8.27
C ARG A 156 24.76 6.87 -7.06
N VAL A 157 25.80 6.70 -6.25
CA VAL A 157 25.71 6.00 -4.97
C VAL A 157 25.19 6.95 -3.89
N LEU A 158 24.10 6.58 -3.23
CA LEU A 158 23.49 7.26 -2.09
C LEU A 158 23.76 6.47 -0.82
N ARG A 159 24.22 7.11 0.26
CA ARG A 159 24.34 6.46 1.58
C ARG A 159 23.02 6.60 2.33
N SER A 160 22.70 5.63 3.19
CA SER A 160 21.47 5.66 3.99
C SER A 160 21.40 6.92 4.87
N ALA A 161 22.53 7.32 5.46
CA ALA A 161 22.64 8.55 6.25
C ALA A 161 22.40 9.84 5.43
N ASP A 162 22.59 9.80 4.12
CA ASP A 162 22.41 10.96 3.24
C ASP A 162 20.94 11.20 2.86
N VAL A 163 20.05 10.20 3.07
CA VAL A 163 18.61 10.32 2.78
C VAL A 163 17.97 11.45 3.58
N MET A 164 18.43 11.69 4.81
CA MET A 164 17.89 12.73 5.70
C MET A 164 18.57 14.09 5.56
N LYS A 165 19.48 14.27 4.59
CA LYS A 165 20.09 15.57 4.31
C LYS A 165 19.14 16.50 3.54
N PRO A 166 19.37 17.82 3.58
CA PRO A 166 18.63 18.79 2.78
C PRO A 166 18.60 18.38 1.30
N LEU A 167 17.39 18.37 0.71
CA LEU A 167 17.22 18.02 -0.69
C LEU A 167 17.80 19.13 -1.59
N GLY A 168 18.50 18.71 -2.64
CA GLY A 168 19.16 19.61 -3.59
C GLY A 168 18.18 20.30 -4.56
N ASN A 169 18.72 20.81 -5.67
CA ASN A 169 17.88 21.42 -6.70
C ASN A 169 17.32 20.33 -7.65
N PRO A 170 16.00 20.27 -7.90
CA PRO A 170 15.40 19.33 -8.85
C PRO A 170 15.99 19.38 -10.26
N LYS A 171 16.45 20.56 -10.70
CA LYS A 171 17.06 20.74 -12.03
C LYS A 171 18.50 20.27 -12.13
N ARG A 172 19.18 20.09 -10.99
CA ARG A 172 20.62 19.74 -10.94
C ARG A 172 20.86 18.32 -10.40
N THR A 173 19.80 17.65 -9.95
CA THR A 173 19.89 16.32 -9.32
C THR A 173 19.11 15.33 -10.17
N PRO A 174 19.78 14.42 -10.92
CA PRO A 174 19.12 13.49 -11.84
C PRO A 174 18.04 12.62 -11.17
N ASP A 175 18.31 12.09 -9.96
CA ASP A 175 17.35 11.26 -9.20
C ASP A 175 16.64 12.04 -8.09
N PHE A 176 16.34 13.31 -8.34
CA PHE A 176 15.78 14.17 -7.30
C PHE A 176 14.51 13.57 -6.67
N TYR A 177 13.59 13.09 -7.51
CA TYR A 177 12.26 12.66 -7.04
C TYR A 177 12.30 11.29 -6.37
N GLU A 178 13.30 10.49 -6.67
CA GLU A 178 13.62 9.23 -6.04
C GLU A 178 14.14 9.50 -4.62
N VAL A 179 15.05 10.47 -4.45
CA VAL A 179 15.50 10.91 -3.10
C VAL A 179 14.35 11.55 -2.30
N VAL A 180 13.48 12.32 -2.94
CA VAL A 180 12.25 12.84 -2.32
C VAL A 180 11.39 11.69 -1.79
N ALA A 181 11.17 10.65 -2.60
CA ALA A 181 10.36 9.51 -2.20
C ALA A 181 11.00 8.75 -1.02
N LEU A 182 12.31 8.53 -1.05
CA LEU A 182 13.06 7.89 0.02
C LEU A 182 13.01 8.68 1.33
N GLN A 183 13.23 9.99 1.29
CA GLN A 183 13.17 10.84 2.47
C GLN A 183 11.74 10.90 3.04
N HIS A 184 10.74 10.98 2.17
CA HIS A 184 9.34 10.95 2.59
C HIS A 184 8.99 9.62 3.25
N ALA A 185 9.37 8.49 2.65
CA ALA A 185 9.15 7.16 3.21
C ALA A 185 9.83 7.00 4.56
N ARG A 186 11.08 7.46 4.69
CA ARG A 186 11.81 7.40 5.97
C ARG A 186 11.12 8.17 7.09
N LEU A 187 10.68 9.39 6.82
CA LEU A 187 9.93 10.20 7.81
C LEU A 187 8.61 9.54 8.22
N VAL A 188 7.91 8.99 7.24
CA VAL A 188 6.69 8.20 7.41
C VAL A 188 6.94 6.98 8.31
N ASP A 189 8.07 6.29 8.13
CA ASP A 189 8.51 5.13 8.94
C ASP A 189 8.91 5.53 10.36
N ASP A 190 9.60 6.66 10.51
CA ASP A 190 9.99 7.23 11.79
C ASP A 190 8.79 7.82 12.59
N GLY A 191 7.56 7.69 12.05
CA GLY A 191 6.32 8.09 12.72
C GLY A 191 6.00 9.57 12.64
N GLU A 192 6.65 10.32 11.74
CA GLU A 192 6.41 11.76 11.57
C GLU A 192 4.95 12.04 11.17
N PRO A 193 4.19 12.80 11.98
CA PRO A 193 2.78 13.10 11.69
C PRO A 193 2.59 13.92 10.41
N ASN A 194 3.54 14.80 10.06
CA ASN A 194 3.51 15.55 8.81
C ASN A 194 4.83 15.46 8.04
N PRO A 195 5.06 14.34 7.31
CA PRO A 195 6.32 14.09 6.61
C PRO A 195 6.67 15.19 5.62
N THR A 196 5.68 15.74 4.91
CA THR A 196 5.92 16.80 3.92
C THR A 196 6.36 18.11 4.57
N ALA A 197 5.78 18.47 5.72
CA ALA A 197 6.23 19.64 6.48
C ALA A 197 7.65 19.45 7.01
N ARG A 198 7.95 18.26 7.55
CA ARG A 198 9.28 17.95 8.04
C ARG A 198 10.35 17.97 6.94
N MET A 199 10.03 17.48 5.74
CA MET A 199 10.92 17.61 4.57
C MET A 199 11.21 19.07 4.21
N ALA A 200 10.19 19.93 4.29
CA ALA A 200 10.33 21.36 4.02
C ALA A 200 11.28 22.02 5.01
N GLU A 201 11.17 21.69 6.29
CA GLU A 201 12.07 22.16 7.35
C GLU A 201 13.52 21.70 7.13
N ILE A 202 13.73 20.39 6.92
CA ILE A 202 15.06 19.80 6.67
C ILE A 202 15.73 20.49 5.48
N SER A 203 14.96 20.70 4.41
CA SER A 203 15.47 21.28 3.15
C SER A 203 15.46 22.81 3.13
N ARG A 204 14.93 23.47 4.18
CA ARG A 204 14.77 24.93 4.29
C ARG A 204 14.05 25.54 3.08
N VAL A 205 12.97 24.91 2.66
CA VAL A 205 12.12 25.39 1.55
C VAL A 205 10.70 25.67 2.04
N PRO A 206 9.91 26.49 1.32
CA PRO A 206 8.50 26.66 1.63
C PRO A 206 7.75 25.32 1.57
N LEU A 207 6.75 25.13 2.44
CA LEU A 207 5.90 23.92 2.47
C LEU A 207 5.30 23.61 1.10
N SER A 208 4.84 24.63 0.37
CA SER A 208 4.29 24.48 -0.98
C SER A 208 5.27 23.86 -1.98
N THR A 209 6.58 24.11 -1.80
CA THR A 209 7.63 23.54 -2.64
C THR A 209 7.79 22.05 -2.36
N ALA A 210 7.88 21.67 -1.09
CA ALA A 210 7.94 20.26 -0.68
C ALA A 210 6.68 19.49 -1.11
N GLN A 211 5.50 20.11 -0.99
CA GLN A 211 4.24 19.56 -1.51
C GLN A 211 4.29 19.34 -3.02
N GLY A 212 4.83 20.31 -3.78
CA GLY A 212 5.04 20.18 -5.21
C GLY A 212 6.00 19.04 -5.58
N TRP A 213 7.03 18.82 -4.77
CA TRP A 213 7.95 17.69 -4.94
C TRP A 213 7.27 16.35 -4.71
N VAL A 214 6.56 16.20 -3.59
CA VAL A 214 5.80 14.98 -3.25
C VAL A 214 4.73 14.70 -4.30
N ALA A 215 3.98 15.71 -4.75
CA ALA A 215 2.98 15.54 -5.80
C ALA A 215 3.60 15.09 -7.13
N ARG A 216 4.81 15.55 -7.46
CA ARG A 216 5.52 15.11 -8.66
C ARG A 216 6.11 13.71 -8.51
N ALA A 217 6.62 13.35 -7.34
CA ALA A 217 7.04 11.98 -7.03
C ALA A 217 5.87 10.99 -7.13
N ARG A 218 4.68 11.35 -6.62
CA ARG A 218 3.43 10.57 -6.80
C ARG A 218 3.04 10.40 -8.25
N ARG A 219 3.08 11.47 -9.06
CA ARG A 219 2.80 11.38 -10.50
C ARG A 219 3.77 10.49 -11.27
N LYS A 220 5.00 10.31 -10.75
CA LYS A 220 6.00 9.38 -11.26
C LYS A 220 5.82 7.96 -10.70
N GLY A 221 4.80 7.70 -9.89
CA GLY A 221 4.56 6.43 -9.20
C GLY A 221 5.55 6.13 -8.06
N LEU A 222 6.42 7.08 -7.69
CA LEU A 222 7.46 6.86 -6.66
C LEU A 222 6.91 6.92 -5.23
N LEU A 223 5.71 7.45 -5.06
CA LEU A 223 5.00 7.53 -3.79
C LEU A 223 3.54 7.13 -4.01
N PRO A 224 2.87 6.55 -2.99
CA PRO A 224 1.45 6.23 -3.08
C PRO A 224 0.63 7.50 -3.36
N PRO A 225 -0.47 7.40 -4.13
CA PRO A 225 -1.35 8.52 -4.40
C PRO A 225 -1.80 9.16 -3.09
N GLY A 226 -1.89 10.49 -3.10
CA GLY A 226 -2.35 11.22 -1.93
C GLY A 226 -3.76 10.75 -1.57
N ARG A 227 -3.99 10.37 -0.31
CA ARG A 227 -5.34 10.10 0.16
C ARG A 227 -6.18 11.35 -0.13
N ARG A 228 -7.19 11.24 -0.99
CA ARG A 228 -8.21 12.28 -1.11
C ARG A 228 -8.86 12.39 0.27
N GLY A 229 -8.58 13.47 0.98
CA GLY A 229 -9.38 13.83 2.14
C GLY A 229 -10.84 13.92 1.70
N ARG A 230 -11.76 13.43 2.53
CA ARG A 230 -13.19 13.69 2.39
C ARG A 230 -13.36 15.19 2.14
N ALA A 231 -13.75 15.55 0.93
CA ALA A 231 -14.54 16.76 0.76
C ALA A 231 -15.84 16.51 1.54
N GLY A 232 -16.17 17.44 2.44
CA GLY A 232 -17.43 17.44 3.16
C GLY A 232 -18.63 17.48 2.23
#